data_AF-A0A359H1K9-F1
#
_entry.id   AF-A0A359H1K9-F1
#
_cell.length_a   1.000
_cell.length_b   1.000
_cell.length_c   1.000
_cell.angle_alpha   90.00
_cell.angle_beta   90.00
_cell.angle_gamma   90.00
#
_symmetry.space_group_name_H-M   'P 1'
#
loop_
_entity.id
_entity.type
_entity.pdbx_description
1 polymer ?
#
loop_
_entity_poly.entity_id
_entity_poly.type
_entity_poly.pdbx_seq_one_letter_code
_entity_poly.pdbx_strand_id
1 'polypeptide(L)'
;MRKIILTTILLLFLFVPSKAQRATFTPDSLKKGSVITAFEFPALFIVSGLTLYGKPGKDFQSLRNGISPGFSTSIDDYFQYSPVVLLYGLKIAGVEGRSSWKRLIVTNAISGVAMAAIVNGMKYTIKEPRPDGSRNNGFPSGHTALAFMSANMIHHEYGLTRSPWYSAAAFGLASTTAVMRVLNNSHYVHQVLMGAGIGILSTELGYIIADAIFKERGNLRAGRNRVFGATDKPYSYLGTSMGYNKIINRINVSGVGLKAGWGATASLDGAWYLNNKLGIGINASANNTSTTLASPIWSSSYIPHESIMEITTPDLNWYTISTGPRISARAGNIFRYGAGVDLGYSHLKQSQGVTFPINAQSGFFVGGSIFAERALVDGILLRLFARSDNSFFGNGVPDLSSLVLGWSVAINLGE
;
A
#
# COMPACT_ATOMS: atom_id res chain seq x y z
N MET A 1 1.14 -6.98 -22.45
CA MET A 1 0.11 -6.88 -21.38
C MET A 1 0.56 -6.04 -20.18
N ARG A 2 1.71 -6.28 -19.52
CA ARG A 2 2.15 -5.51 -18.33
C ARG A 2 2.31 -4.00 -18.53
N LYS A 3 2.84 -3.56 -19.68
CA LYS A 3 2.95 -2.12 -20.02
C LYS A 3 1.57 -1.48 -20.20
N ILE A 4 0.63 -2.20 -20.81
CA ILE A 4 -0.71 -1.70 -21.13
C ILE A 4 -1.48 -1.41 -19.84
N ILE A 5 -1.43 -2.28 -18.82
CA ILE A 5 -2.17 -2.06 -17.56
C ILE A 5 -1.66 -0.83 -16.79
N LEU A 6 -0.34 -0.62 -16.70
CA LEU A 6 0.22 0.55 -16.01
C LEU A 6 -0.11 1.85 -16.75
N THR A 7 -0.03 1.84 -18.09
CA THR A 7 -0.41 2.98 -18.93
C THR A 7 -1.92 3.24 -18.90
N THR A 8 -2.75 2.19 -18.83
CA THR A 8 -4.22 2.30 -18.68
C THR A 8 -4.61 2.87 -17.32
N ILE A 9 -3.93 2.51 -16.22
CA ILE A 9 -4.15 3.12 -14.90
C ILE A 9 -3.73 4.59 -14.90
N LEU A 10 -2.59 4.92 -15.53
CA LEU A 10 -2.13 6.31 -15.68
C LEU A 10 -3.09 7.15 -16.55
N LEU A 11 -3.65 6.56 -17.61
CA LEU A 11 -4.61 7.19 -18.52
C LEU A 11 -6.00 7.36 -17.89
N LEU A 12 -6.49 6.38 -17.11
CA LEU A 12 -7.72 6.52 -16.33
C LEU A 12 -7.60 7.59 -15.24
N PHE A 13 -6.39 7.82 -14.70
CA PHE A 13 -6.10 8.90 -13.76
C PHE A 13 -6.13 10.30 -14.41
N LEU A 14 -5.79 10.38 -15.70
CA LEU A 14 -5.74 11.65 -16.46
C LEU A 14 -7.09 12.04 -17.11
N PHE A 15 -8.05 11.10 -17.21
CA PHE A 15 -9.34 11.30 -17.89
C PHE A 15 -10.53 11.49 -16.95
N VAL A 16 -10.35 12.15 -15.80
CA VAL A 16 -11.48 12.78 -15.10
C VAL A 16 -11.53 14.25 -15.54
N PRO A 17 -12.58 14.71 -16.22
CA PRO A 17 -12.64 16.07 -16.76
C PRO A 17 -12.49 17.10 -15.65
N SER A 18 -11.48 17.95 -15.80
CA SER A 18 -11.15 19.10 -14.96
C SER A 18 -12.18 20.23 -15.15
N LYS A 19 -13.39 20.02 -14.64
CA LYS A 19 -14.32 21.12 -14.36
C LYS A 19 -14.69 21.09 -12.88
N ALA A 20 -13.74 21.46 -12.02
CA ALA A 20 -14.00 21.67 -10.60
C ALA A 20 -14.23 23.17 -10.34
N GLN A 21 -15.48 23.60 -10.53
CA GLN A 21 -16.01 24.82 -9.91
C GLN A 21 -15.89 24.70 -8.38
N ARG A 22 -15.79 25.85 -7.70
CA ARG A 22 -15.70 26.00 -6.24
C ARG A 22 -16.88 25.28 -5.56
N ALA A 23 -16.73 23.99 -5.26
CA ALA A 23 -17.82 23.17 -4.76
C ALA A 23 -17.77 23.10 -3.23
N THR A 24 -18.62 23.89 -2.58
CA THR A 24 -19.07 23.61 -1.22
C THR A 24 -20.05 22.44 -1.31
N PHE A 25 -19.62 21.23 -0.95
CA PHE A 25 -20.50 20.06 -1.03
C PHE A 25 -21.56 20.13 0.07
N THR A 26 -22.79 20.45 -0.32
CA THR A 26 -23.98 20.37 0.54
C THR A 26 -24.44 18.91 0.67
N PRO A 27 -25.15 18.53 1.76
CA PRO A 27 -25.59 17.16 2.00
C PRO A 27 -26.35 16.50 0.84
N ASP A 28 -27.13 17.27 0.07
CA ASP A 28 -27.90 16.75 -1.06
C ASP A 28 -27.06 16.41 -2.31
N SER A 29 -25.95 17.12 -2.52
CA SER A 29 -24.99 16.80 -3.60
C SER A 29 -24.23 15.49 -3.36
N LEU A 30 -24.24 14.99 -2.11
CA LEU A 30 -23.62 13.72 -1.73
C LEU A 30 -24.38 12.51 -2.28
N LYS A 31 -25.69 12.57 -2.53
CA LYS A 31 -26.46 11.37 -2.95
C LYS A 31 -26.05 10.82 -4.34
N LYS A 32 -25.62 11.69 -5.26
CA LYS A 32 -25.21 11.30 -6.63
C LYS A 32 -23.68 11.18 -6.78
N GLY A 33 -22.92 11.93 -5.98
CA GLY A 33 -21.45 11.81 -5.89
C GLY A 33 -20.96 10.67 -5.00
N SER A 34 -21.75 10.22 -4.00
CA SER A 34 -21.32 9.20 -3.02
C SER A 34 -21.14 7.82 -3.62
N VAL A 35 -21.98 7.45 -4.59
CA VAL A 35 -21.92 6.12 -5.22
C VAL A 35 -20.63 5.95 -6.00
N ILE A 36 -20.19 6.97 -6.75
CA ILE A 36 -18.93 6.90 -7.50
C ILE A 36 -17.74 6.83 -6.53
N THR A 37 -17.73 7.65 -5.47
CA THR A 37 -16.66 7.61 -4.45
C THR A 37 -16.63 6.31 -3.66
N ALA A 38 -17.77 5.63 -3.48
CA ALA A 38 -17.87 4.35 -2.78
C ALA A 38 -17.11 3.24 -3.50
N PHE A 39 -16.99 3.28 -4.82
CA PHE A 39 -16.29 2.24 -5.59
C PHE A 39 -14.82 2.58 -5.91
N GLU A 40 -14.43 3.85 -5.88
CA GLU A 40 -13.05 4.27 -6.17
C GLU A 40 -12.05 3.64 -5.19
N PHE A 41 -12.32 3.74 -3.87
CA PHE A 41 -11.37 3.27 -2.86
C PHE A 41 -11.20 1.74 -2.85
N PRO A 42 -12.27 0.92 -2.90
CA PRO A 42 -12.14 -0.52 -3.12
C PRO A 42 -11.42 -0.89 -4.41
N ALA A 43 -11.74 -0.22 -5.53
CA ALA A 43 -11.17 -0.53 -6.83
C ALA A 43 -9.65 -0.37 -6.83
N LEU A 44 -9.12 0.63 -6.14
CA LEU A 44 -7.67 0.83 -6.01
C LEU A 44 -6.98 -0.36 -5.35
N PHE A 45 -7.53 -0.87 -4.25
CA PHE A 45 -6.99 -2.04 -3.56
C PHE A 45 -7.10 -3.31 -4.42
N ILE A 46 -8.24 -3.51 -5.07
CA ILE A 46 -8.50 -4.65 -5.97
C ILE A 46 -7.52 -4.64 -7.14
N VAL A 47 -7.41 -3.51 -7.85
CA VAL A 47 -6.49 -3.35 -8.98
C VAL A 47 -5.05 -3.54 -8.51
N SER A 48 -4.66 -2.95 -7.37
CA SER A 48 -3.32 -3.14 -6.81
C SER A 48 -3.04 -4.62 -6.52
N GLY A 49 -3.99 -5.34 -5.90
CA GLY A 49 -3.91 -6.78 -5.69
C GLY A 49 -3.75 -7.56 -7.01
N LEU A 50 -4.50 -7.22 -8.05
CA LEU A 50 -4.37 -7.85 -9.37
C LEU A 50 -3.03 -7.56 -10.03
N THR A 51 -2.52 -6.32 -9.94
CA THR A 51 -1.21 -5.96 -10.52
C THR A 51 -0.05 -6.67 -9.83
N LEU A 52 -0.19 -6.94 -8.53
CA LEU A 52 0.81 -7.64 -7.72
C LEU A 52 0.66 -9.16 -7.76
N TYR A 53 -0.34 -9.70 -8.48
CA TYR A 53 -0.55 -11.14 -8.56
C TYR A 53 0.61 -11.85 -9.30
N GLY A 54 1.03 -13.00 -8.77
CA GLY A 54 2.06 -13.84 -9.37
C GLY A 54 3.48 -13.40 -9.04
N LYS A 55 4.37 -13.31 -10.05
CA LYS A 55 5.80 -12.97 -9.83
C LYS A 55 6.01 -11.66 -9.04
N PRO A 56 5.33 -10.55 -9.34
CA PRO A 56 5.39 -9.34 -8.53
C PRO A 56 5.22 -9.56 -7.02
N GLY A 57 4.16 -10.27 -6.61
CA GLY A 57 3.90 -10.59 -5.21
C GLY A 57 4.94 -11.51 -4.58
N LYS A 58 5.53 -12.42 -5.38
CA LYS A 58 6.67 -13.24 -4.95
C LYS A 58 7.94 -12.42 -4.74
N ASP A 59 8.20 -11.43 -5.60
CA ASP A 59 9.35 -10.53 -5.43
C ASP A 59 9.19 -9.69 -4.13
N PHE A 60 7.96 -9.24 -3.81
CA PHE A 60 7.65 -8.64 -2.49
C PHE A 60 7.79 -9.61 -1.31
N GLN A 61 7.46 -10.88 -1.52
CA GLN A 61 7.65 -11.91 -0.51
C GLN A 61 9.13 -12.15 -0.21
N SER A 62 9.98 -12.14 -1.24
CA SER A 62 11.43 -12.19 -1.08
C SER A 62 11.95 -10.98 -0.31
N LEU A 63 11.44 -9.77 -0.58
CA LEU A 63 11.73 -8.58 0.23
C LEU A 63 11.40 -8.82 1.71
N ARG A 64 10.18 -9.27 2.03
CA ARG A 64 9.80 -9.55 3.43
C ARG A 64 10.71 -10.60 4.07
N ASN A 65 11.02 -11.69 3.37
CA ASN A 65 11.90 -12.76 3.86
C ASN A 65 13.32 -12.25 4.11
N GLY A 66 13.78 -11.29 3.31
CA GLY A 66 15.05 -10.59 3.50
C GLY A 66 15.07 -9.69 4.73
N ILE A 67 13.95 -9.06 5.10
CA ILE A 67 13.86 -8.15 6.25
C ILE A 67 13.65 -8.91 7.56
N SER A 68 12.70 -9.84 7.57
CA SER A 68 12.24 -10.54 8.77
C SER A 68 12.22 -12.05 8.55
N PRO A 69 13.42 -12.69 8.48
CA PRO A 69 13.50 -14.13 8.34
C PRO A 69 12.90 -14.81 9.59
N GLY A 70 12.00 -15.77 9.39
CA GLY A 70 11.46 -16.58 10.48
C GLY A 70 10.42 -15.91 11.39
N PHE A 71 9.93 -14.70 11.08
CA PHE A 71 8.83 -14.12 11.85
C PHE A 71 7.57 -14.99 11.74
N SER A 72 7.13 -15.50 12.89
CA SER A 72 5.93 -16.29 13.05
C SER A 72 5.22 -15.88 14.34
N THR A 73 3.92 -15.58 14.26
CA THR A 73 3.09 -15.24 15.42
C THR A 73 1.66 -15.70 15.21
N SER A 74 0.90 -15.87 16.29
CA SER A 74 -0.54 -16.11 16.26
C SER A 74 -1.38 -14.87 16.59
N ILE A 75 -0.72 -13.75 16.93
CA ILE A 75 -1.39 -12.51 17.34
C ILE A 75 -2.29 -11.96 16.23
N ASP A 76 -1.93 -12.18 14.97
CA ASP A 76 -2.67 -11.74 13.80
C ASP A 76 -4.04 -12.43 13.63
N ASP A 77 -4.26 -13.61 14.23
CA ASP A 77 -5.55 -14.31 14.25
C ASP A 77 -6.58 -13.63 15.15
N TYR A 78 -6.11 -12.95 16.20
CA TYR A 78 -6.97 -12.22 17.14
C TYR A 78 -7.07 -10.73 16.78
N PHE A 79 -5.97 -10.14 16.31
CA PHE A 79 -5.89 -8.70 16.07
C PHE A 79 -6.83 -8.23 14.96
N GLN A 80 -7.21 -9.10 14.03
CA GLN A 80 -8.19 -8.79 12.98
C GLN A 80 -9.55 -8.32 13.51
N TYR A 81 -9.92 -8.72 14.74
CA TYR A 81 -11.18 -8.34 15.36
C TYR A 81 -11.08 -6.98 16.05
N SER A 82 -9.89 -6.37 16.15
CA SER A 82 -9.70 -5.07 16.80
C SER A 82 -10.59 -3.96 16.22
N PRO A 83 -10.83 -3.85 14.89
CA PRO A 83 -11.74 -2.83 14.39
C PRO A 83 -13.22 -3.18 14.69
N VAL A 84 -13.58 -4.47 14.79
CA VAL A 84 -14.94 -4.90 15.21
C VAL A 84 -15.18 -4.50 16.67
N VAL A 85 -14.22 -4.81 17.54
CA VAL A 85 -14.27 -4.45 18.96
C VAL A 85 -14.35 -2.94 19.13
N LEU A 86 -13.58 -2.17 18.35
CA LEU A 86 -13.65 -0.72 18.37
C LEU A 86 -15.03 -0.19 17.92
N LEU A 87 -15.59 -0.74 16.83
CA LEU A 87 -16.90 -0.35 16.30
C LEU A 87 -18.00 -0.50 17.36
N TYR A 88 -18.11 -1.69 17.95
CA TYR A 88 -19.14 -1.97 18.94
C TYR A 88 -18.82 -1.36 20.31
N GLY A 89 -17.55 -1.29 20.69
CA GLY A 89 -17.09 -0.66 21.93
C GLY A 89 -17.48 0.82 21.98
N LEU A 90 -17.26 1.57 20.89
CA LEU A 90 -17.71 2.96 20.76
C LEU A 90 -19.23 3.06 20.90
N LYS A 91 -19.98 2.13 20.30
CA LYS A 91 -21.45 2.13 20.37
C LYS A 91 -21.98 1.84 21.77
N ILE A 92 -21.37 0.88 22.48
CA ILE A 92 -21.70 0.52 23.87
C ILE A 92 -21.34 1.65 24.82
N ALA A 93 -20.20 2.32 24.60
CA ALA A 93 -19.75 3.48 25.38
C ALA A 93 -20.61 4.74 25.16
N GLY A 94 -21.71 4.66 24.41
CA GLY A 94 -22.62 5.78 24.17
C GLY A 94 -22.11 6.78 23.13
N VAL A 95 -21.02 6.48 22.41
CA VAL A 95 -20.59 7.32 21.28
C VAL A 95 -21.59 7.14 20.15
N GLU A 96 -22.42 8.17 19.95
CA GLU A 96 -23.46 8.16 18.92
C GLU A 96 -22.85 8.32 17.51
N GLY A 97 -22.80 7.21 16.77
CA GLY A 97 -22.48 7.18 15.34
C GLY A 97 -23.67 7.51 14.44
N ARG A 98 -23.50 7.30 13.13
CA ARG A 98 -24.52 7.52 12.09
C ARG A 98 -25.83 6.76 12.35
N SER A 99 -25.74 5.49 12.72
CA SER A 99 -26.84 4.53 12.65
C SER A 99 -27.35 4.13 14.04
N SER A 100 -28.65 3.83 14.19
CA SER A 100 -29.21 3.18 15.38
C SER A 100 -28.66 1.75 15.53
N TRP A 101 -28.76 1.16 16.73
CA TRP A 101 -28.32 -0.22 16.97
C TRP A 101 -28.86 -1.22 15.94
N LYS A 102 -30.17 -1.15 15.67
CA LYS A 102 -30.82 -2.01 14.68
C LYS A 102 -30.25 -1.81 13.28
N ARG A 103 -30.11 -0.55 12.84
CA ARG A 103 -29.57 -0.23 11.51
C ARG A 103 -28.10 -0.68 11.39
N LEU A 104 -27.29 -0.44 12.41
CA LEU A 104 -25.88 -0.85 12.46
C LEU A 104 -25.72 -2.37 12.34
N ILE A 105 -26.48 -3.13 13.14
CA ILE A 105 -26.42 -4.60 13.14
C ILE A 105 -26.83 -5.16 11.78
N VAL A 106 -27.93 -4.68 11.20
CA VAL A 106 -28.38 -5.13 9.87
C VAL A 106 -27.38 -4.77 8.79
N THR A 107 -26.81 -3.56 8.84
CA THR A 107 -25.76 -3.14 7.90
C THR A 107 -24.53 -4.03 8.01
N ASN A 108 -24.08 -4.35 9.23
CA ASN A 108 -22.95 -5.25 9.45
C ASN A 108 -23.24 -6.65 8.91
N ALA A 109 -24.45 -7.19 9.17
CA ALA A 109 -24.84 -8.51 8.70
C ALA A 109 -24.82 -8.60 7.17
N ILE A 110 -25.39 -7.62 6.47
CA ILE A 110 -25.38 -7.57 5.00
C ILE A 110 -23.94 -7.48 4.48
N SER A 111 -23.13 -6.59 5.07
CA SER A 111 -21.71 -6.42 4.71
C SER A 111 -20.93 -7.72 4.90
N GLY A 112 -21.12 -8.38 6.03
CA GLY A 112 -20.45 -9.64 6.38
C GLY A 112 -20.84 -10.79 5.46
N VAL A 113 -22.12 -10.92 5.10
CA VAL A 113 -22.60 -11.92 4.14
C VAL A 113 -21.99 -11.68 2.76
N ALA A 114 -22.01 -10.43 2.28
CA ALA A 114 -21.40 -10.07 0.99
C ALA A 114 -19.90 -10.39 0.98
N MET A 115 -19.17 -9.97 2.02
CA MET A 115 -17.74 -10.25 2.15
C MET A 115 -17.46 -11.75 2.19
N ALA A 116 -18.19 -12.51 3.01
CA ALA A 116 -18.00 -13.95 3.14
C ALA A 116 -18.30 -14.67 1.83
N ALA A 117 -19.36 -14.28 1.10
CA ALA A 117 -19.69 -14.87 -0.19
C ALA A 117 -18.58 -14.64 -1.21
N ILE A 118 -18.09 -13.40 -1.34
CA ILE A 118 -17.03 -13.06 -2.30
C ILE A 118 -15.72 -13.74 -1.93
N VAL A 119 -15.26 -13.62 -0.68
CA VAL A 119 -13.98 -14.18 -0.22
C VAL A 119 -13.98 -15.70 -0.35
N ASN A 120 -15.01 -16.38 0.15
CA ASN A 120 -15.06 -17.84 0.10
C ASN A 120 -15.22 -18.33 -1.33
N GLY A 121 -16.08 -17.70 -2.15
CA GLY A 121 -16.21 -18.01 -3.57
C GLY A 121 -14.86 -17.99 -4.27
N MET A 122 -14.09 -16.91 -4.11
CA MET A 122 -12.75 -16.80 -4.71
C MET A 122 -11.76 -17.82 -4.15
N LYS A 123 -11.76 -18.09 -2.82
CA LYS A 123 -10.88 -19.08 -2.21
C LYS A 123 -11.09 -20.48 -2.78
N TYR A 124 -12.36 -20.89 -2.95
CA TYR A 124 -12.70 -22.20 -3.50
C TYR A 124 -12.46 -22.30 -5.01
N THR A 125 -12.47 -21.19 -5.74
CA THR A 125 -12.22 -21.17 -7.19
C THR A 125 -10.73 -21.06 -7.54
N ILE A 126 -9.99 -20.11 -6.96
CA ILE A 126 -8.62 -19.78 -7.35
C ILE A 126 -7.61 -20.74 -6.71
N LYS A 127 -7.86 -21.17 -5.46
CA LYS A 127 -7.02 -22.12 -4.71
C LYS A 127 -5.52 -21.78 -4.69
N GLU A 128 -5.19 -20.50 -4.63
CA GLU A 128 -3.78 -20.07 -4.60
C GLU A 128 -3.09 -20.57 -3.31
N PRO A 129 -1.87 -21.13 -3.39
CA PRO A 129 -1.10 -21.51 -2.22
C PRO A 129 -0.72 -20.30 -1.36
N ARG A 130 -0.60 -20.53 -0.06
CA ARG A 130 -0.01 -19.55 0.87
C ARG A 130 1.52 -19.56 0.80
N PRO A 131 2.20 -18.45 1.17
CA PRO A 131 3.66 -18.40 1.21
C PRO A 131 4.28 -19.43 2.17
N ASP A 132 3.60 -19.75 3.27
CA ASP A 132 4.01 -20.75 4.26
C ASP A 132 3.76 -22.21 3.84
N GLY A 133 3.12 -22.45 2.70
CA GLY A 133 2.76 -23.79 2.22
C GLY A 133 1.64 -24.48 3.02
N SER A 134 1.01 -23.81 3.99
CA SER A 134 0.06 -24.43 4.91
C SER A 134 -1.23 -24.91 4.22
N ARG A 135 -1.77 -24.12 3.28
CA ARG A 135 -3.04 -24.39 2.59
C ARG A 135 -3.12 -23.73 1.22
N ASN A 136 -3.96 -24.28 0.35
CA ASN A 136 -4.30 -23.75 -0.97
C ASN A 136 -5.58 -22.91 -0.95
N ASN A 137 -5.65 -21.97 -0.02
CA ASN A 137 -6.77 -21.04 0.13
C ASN A 137 -6.27 -19.61 0.43
N GLY A 138 -5.13 -19.23 -0.15
CA GLY A 138 -4.48 -17.96 0.09
C GLY A 138 -5.25 -16.75 -0.46
N PHE A 139 -5.89 -16.89 -1.63
CA PHE A 139 -6.51 -15.76 -2.32
C PHE A 139 -8.03 -15.69 -2.15
N PRO A 140 -8.61 -14.54 -1.74
CA PRO A 140 -7.98 -13.39 -1.07
C PRO A 140 -7.85 -13.60 0.45
N SER A 141 -7.19 -12.69 1.16
CA SER A 141 -7.07 -12.76 2.63
C SER A 141 -8.40 -12.43 3.32
N GLY A 142 -9.01 -13.44 3.97
CA GLY A 142 -10.25 -13.26 4.73
C GLY A 142 -10.07 -12.40 5.98
N HIS A 143 -8.93 -12.56 6.68
CA HIS A 143 -8.64 -11.77 7.87
C HIS A 143 -8.50 -10.28 7.55
N THR A 144 -7.83 -9.97 6.44
CA THR A 144 -7.72 -8.60 5.95
C THR A 144 -9.09 -8.06 5.51
N ALA A 145 -9.89 -8.87 4.82
CA ALA A 145 -11.23 -8.46 4.39
C ALA A 145 -12.13 -8.09 5.58
N LEU A 146 -12.13 -8.90 6.65
CA LEU A 146 -12.91 -8.62 7.86
C LEU A 146 -12.45 -7.32 8.54
N ALA A 147 -11.14 -7.15 8.71
CA ALA A 147 -10.58 -5.97 9.36
C ALA A 147 -10.90 -4.68 8.59
N PHE A 148 -10.74 -4.69 7.25
CA PHE A 148 -11.04 -3.53 6.40
C PHE A 148 -12.53 -3.27 6.24
N MET A 149 -13.39 -4.31 6.20
CA MET A 149 -14.84 -4.16 6.26
C MET A 149 -15.24 -3.38 7.51
N SER A 150 -14.76 -3.84 8.67
CA SER A 150 -15.06 -3.27 9.98
C SER A 150 -14.49 -1.86 10.13
N ALA A 151 -13.28 -1.61 9.63
CA ALA A 151 -12.70 -0.28 9.59
C ALA A 151 -13.52 0.70 8.73
N ASN A 152 -14.01 0.24 7.57
CA ASN A 152 -14.88 1.06 6.73
C ASN A 152 -16.25 1.32 7.40
N MET A 153 -16.75 0.39 8.23
CA MET A 153 -17.94 0.67 9.03
C MET A 153 -17.69 1.79 10.04
N ILE A 154 -16.55 1.78 10.73
CA ILE A 154 -16.17 2.89 11.63
C ILE A 154 -16.03 4.20 10.85
N HIS A 155 -15.52 4.15 9.61
CA HIS A 155 -15.44 5.32 8.74
C HIS A 155 -16.83 5.94 8.51
N HIS A 156 -17.82 5.14 8.12
CA HIS A 156 -19.20 5.61 7.93
C HIS A 156 -19.89 6.03 9.24
N GLU A 157 -19.74 5.26 10.31
CA GLU A 157 -20.41 5.52 11.58
C GLU A 157 -19.85 6.72 12.32
N TYR A 158 -18.53 6.88 12.36
CA TYR A 158 -17.83 7.83 13.24
C TYR A 158 -16.89 8.76 12.47
N GLY A 159 -16.21 8.25 11.44
CA GLY A 159 -15.29 9.02 10.62
C GLY A 159 -15.94 10.22 9.94
N LEU A 160 -17.02 9.93 9.23
CA LEU A 160 -17.77 10.90 8.43
C LEU A 160 -18.76 11.75 9.25
N THR A 161 -19.06 11.37 10.49
CA THR A 161 -20.07 12.05 11.31
C THR A 161 -19.48 12.80 12.51
N ARG A 162 -18.32 12.37 13.01
CA ARG A 162 -17.65 12.92 14.20
C ARG A 162 -16.30 13.54 13.85
N SER A 163 -15.35 12.72 13.45
CA SER A 163 -13.94 13.12 13.34
C SER A 163 -13.19 12.16 12.42
N PRO A 164 -12.28 12.65 11.55
CA PRO A 164 -11.57 11.79 10.61
C PRO A 164 -10.58 10.86 11.35
N TRP A 165 -10.19 11.22 12.58
CA TRP A 165 -9.33 10.42 13.44
C TRP A 165 -9.91 9.03 13.77
N TYR A 166 -11.24 8.88 13.80
CA TYR A 166 -11.85 7.54 13.93
C TYR A 166 -11.54 6.65 12.72
N SER A 167 -11.51 7.24 11.52
CA SER A 167 -11.12 6.51 10.30
C SER A 167 -9.64 6.18 10.31
N ALA A 168 -8.79 7.15 10.68
CA ALA A 168 -7.35 6.95 10.80
C ALA A 168 -7.02 5.81 11.77
N ALA A 169 -7.63 5.80 12.96
CA ALA A 169 -7.45 4.73 13.94
C ALA A 169 -7.92 3.38 13.42
N ALA A 170 -9.12 3.32 12.84
CA ALA A 170 -9.70 2.07 12.35
C ALA A 170 -8.93 1.46 11.17
N PHE A 171 -8.58 2.27 10.17
CA PHE A 171 -7.75 1.81 9.05
C PHE A 171 -6.30 1.53 9.50
N GLY A 172 -5.80 2.19 10.54
CA GLY A 172 -4.53 1.84 11.18
C GLY A 172 -4.55 0.42 11.73
N LEU A 173 -5.56 0.07 12.53
CA LEU A 173 -5.74 -1.29 13.06
C LEU A 173 -5.90 -2.34 11.94
N ALA A 174 -6.67 -2.03 10.91
CA ALA A 174 -6.84 -2.92 9.76
C ALA A 174 -5.53 -3.10 8.97
N SER A 175 -4.76 -2.02 8.81
CA SER A 175 -3.44 -2.05 8.15
C SER A 175 -2.44 -2.86 8.96
N THR A 176 -2.43 -2.75 10.29
CA THR A 176 -1.59 -3.60 11.14
C THR A 176 -1.91 -5.08 10.97
N THR A 177 -3.20 -5.44 10.87
CA THR A 177 -3.61 -6.82 10.53
C THR A 177 -3.05 -7.26 9.18
N ALA A 178 -3.23 -6.44 8.14
CA ALA A 178 -2.72 -6.69 6.80
C ALA A 178 -1.19 -6.90 6.78
N VAL A 179 -0.45 -6.02 7.44
CA VAL A 179 1.02 -6.08 7.54
C VAL A 179 1.45 -7.34 8.28
N MET A 180 0.83 -7.66 9.42
CA MET A 180 1.17 -8.87 10.15
C MET A 180 0.92 -10.13 9.31
N ARG A 181 -0.11 -10.17 8.47
CA ARG A 181 -0.37 -11.33 7.59
C ARG A 181 0.71 -11.54 6.53
N VAL A 182 1.28 -10.46 5.99
CA VAL A 182 2.43 -10.54 5.08
C VAL A 182 3.68 -10.91 5.87
N LEU A 183 3.89 -10.29 7.03
CA LEU A 183 5.01 -10.57 7.89
C LEU A 183 4.98 -11.99 8.45
N ASN A 184 3.84 -12.65 8.61
CA ASN A 184 3.72 -14.01 9.15
C ASN A 184 3.80 -15.09 8.04
N ASN A 185 4.09 -14.72 6.79
CA ASN A 185 4.02 -15.62 5.62
C ASN A 185 2.64 -16.29 5.42
N SER A 186 1.60 -15.82 6.10
CA SER A 186 0.25 -16.38 5.95
C SER A 186 -0.35 -16.00 4.60
N HIS A 187 0.02 -14.82 4.07
CA HIS A 187 -0.49 -14.31 2.80
C HIS A 187 0.54 -13.46 2.04
N TYR A 188 0.53 -13.58 0.72
CA TYR A 188 1.25 -12.65 -0.15
C TYR A 188 0.59 -11.26 -0.12
N VAL A 189 1.36 -10.21 -0.43
CA VAL A 189 0.86 -8.81 -0.47
C VAL A 189 -0.38 -8.67 -1.35
N HIS A 190 -0.42 -9.31 -2.52
CA HIS A 190 -1.58 -9.23 -3.42
C HIS A 190 -2.85 -9.83 -2.83
N GLN A 191 -2.73 -10.90 -2.04
CA GLN A 191 -3.86 -11.53 -1.35
C GLN A 191 -4.44 -10.60 -0.27
N VAL A 192 -3.56 -9.88 0.42
CA VAL A 192 -3.92 -8.90 1.45
C VAL A 192 -4.60 -7.67 0.83
N LEU A 193 -4.03 -7.09 -0.23
CA LEU A 193 -4.62 -5.95 -0.94
C LEU A 193 -5.99 -6.28 -1.54
N MET A 194 -6.13 -7.44 -2.19
CA MET A 194 -7.43 -7.89 -2.69
C MET A 194 -8.44 -8.04 -1.54
N GLY A 195 -8.03 -8.61 -0.41
CA GLY A 195 -8.85 -8.73 0.79
C GLY A 195 -9.33 -7.37 1.31
N ALA A 196 -8.43 -6.39 1.42
CA ALA A 196 -8.75 -5.03 1.84
C ALA A 196 -9.83 -4.39 0.94
N GLY A 197 -9.65 -4.49 -0.38
CA GLY A 197 -10.59 -3.95 -1.36
C GLY A 197 -11.97 -4.61 -1.26
N ILE A 198 -12.03 -5.95 -1.16
CA ILE A 198 -13.29 -6.68 -0.98
C ILE A 198 -13.97 -6.30 0.33
N GLY A 199 -13.22 -6.14 1.43
CA GLY A 199 -13.76 -5.72 2.72
C GLY A 199 -14.44 -4.37 2.64
N ILE A 200 -13.75 -3.36 2.10
CA ILE A 200 -14.30 -2.00 1.91
C ILE A 200 -15.54 -2.06 1.00
N LEU A 201 -15.44 -2.74 -0.15
CA LEU A 201 -16.55 -2.92 -1.10
C LEU A 201 -17.79 -3.51 -0.43
N SER A 202 -17.60 -4.54 0.40
CA SER A 202 -18.71 -5.22 1.07
C SER A 202 -19.43 -4.30 2.03
N THR A 203 -18.70 -3.45 2.74
CA THR A 203 -19.28 -2.41 3.60
C THR A 203 -20.09 -1.39 2.79
N GLU A 204 -19.58 -0.93 1.66
CA GLU A 204 -20.32 0.00 0.79
C GLU A 204 -21.63 -0.63 0.29
N LEU A 205 -21.58 -1.89 -0.15
CA LEU A 205 -22.78 -2.64 -0.52
C LEU A 205 -23.77 -2.75 0.66
N GLY A 206 -23.25 -3.05 1.86
CA GLY A 206 -24.06 -3.10 3.08
C GLY A 206 -24.78 -1.79 3.36
N TYR A 207 -24.09 -0.66 3.27
CA TYR A 207 -24.71 0.65 3.45
C TYR A 207 -25.69 1.01 2.35
N ILE A 208 -25.39 0.72 1.08
CA ILE A 208 -26.32 0.96 -0.03
C ILE A 208 -27.64 0.19 0.19
N ILE A 209 -27.53 -1.09 0.56
CA ILE A 209 -28.71 -1.94 0.78
C ILE A 209 -29.45 -1.52 2.06
N ALA A 210 -28.73 -1.25 3.16
CA ALA A 210 -29.34 -0.80 4.40
C ALA A 210 -30.04 0.57 4.23
N ASP A 211 -29.45 1.49 3.48
CA ASP A 211 -30.04 2.78 3.17
C ASP A 211 -31.31 2.62 2.32
N ALA A 212 -31.36 1.64 1.40
CA ALA A 212 -32.58 1.31 0.66
C ALA A 212 -33.68 0.73 1.57
N ILE A 213 -33.33 -0.13 2.53
CA ILE A 213 -34.27 -0.78 3.46
C ILE A 213 -34.82 0.22 4.49
N PHE A 214 -33.93 0.97 5.15
CA PHE A 214 -34.29 1.82 6.28
C PHE A 214 -34.61 3.26 5.87
N LYS A 215 -34.22 3.71 4.67
CA LYS A 215 -34.30 5.11 4.24
C LYS A 215 -33.65 6.01 5.30
N GLU A 216 -34.39 6.98 5.84
CA GLU A 216 -33.92 7.86 6.92
C GLU A 216 -34.12 7.28 8.34
N ARG A 217 -34.84 6.17 8.48
CA ARG A 217 -35.15 5.60 9.81
C ARG A 217 -33.90 5.10 10.49
N GLY A 218 -33.69 5.54 11.72
CA GLY A 218 -32.51 5.16 12.50
C GLY A 218 -31.21 5.80 12.03
N ASN A 219 -31.26 6.86 11.21
CA ASN A 219 -30.14 7.79 11.08
C ASN A 219 -30.15 8.72 12.30
N LEU A 220 -29.15 8.58 13.17
CA LEU A 220 -29.01 9.38 14.39
C LEU A 220 -28.20 10.65 14.14
N ARG A 221 -27.28 10.62 13.17
CA ARG A 221 -26.36 11.74 12.92
C ARG A 221 -26.13 11.99 11.44
N ALA A 222 -26.24 13.25 11.04
CA ALA A 222 -25.89 13.68 9.69
C ALA A 222 -24.36 13.66 9.47
N GLY A 223 -23.95 13.51 8.21
CA GLY A 223 -22.55 13.64 7.83
C GLY A 223 -22.02 15.04 8.15
N ARG A 224 -20.75 15.12 8.55
CA ARG A 224 -20.07 16.40 8.77
C ARG A 224 -19.95 17.16 7.44
N ASN A 225 -19.96 18.49 7.50
CA ASN A 225 -19.57 19.31 6.37
C ASN A 225 -18.09 19.06 6.06
N ARG A 226 -17.82 18.47 4.89
CA ARG A 226 -16.46 18.16 4.45
C ARG A 226 -15.83 19.44 3.90
N VAL A 227 -14.90 20.02 4.64
CA VAL A 227 -14.07 21.13 4.13
C VAL A 227 -12.89 20.50 3.40
N PHE A 228 -13.14 20.02 2.18
CA PHE A 228 -12.07 19.53 1.33
C PHE A 228 -11.13 20.68 0.98
N GLY A 229 -9.90 20.60 1.47
CA GLY A 229 -8.83 21.50 1.06
C GLY A 229 -9.11 22.96 1.41
N ALA A 230 -8.94 23.32 2.68
CA ALA A 230 -8.63 24.72 2.99
C ALA A 230 -7.44 25.15 2.12
N THR A 231 -7.64 26.20 1.33
CA THR A 231 -6.82 26.56 0.17
C THR A 231 -5.44 27.08 0.51
N ASP A 232 -5.26 27.59 1.75
CA ASP A 232 -4.09 28.35 2.15
C ASP A 232 -3.35 27.76 3.36
N LYS A 233 -3.88 26.66 3.91
CA LYS A 233 -3.36 26.03 5.13
C LYS A 233 -2.30 24.96 4.82
N PRO A 234 -1.16 24.93 5.53
CA PRO A 234 -0.11 23.94 5.32
C PRO A 234 -0.66 22.51 5.43
N TYR A 235 -0.04 21.61 4.68
CA TYR A 235 -0.51 20.24 4.49
C TYR A 235 0.60 19.29 4.90
N SER A 236 0.44 18.55 5.99
CA SER A 236 1.42 17.54 6.40
C SER A 236 0.81 16.16 6.29
N TYR A 237 1.62 15.16 5.96
CA TYR A 237 1.13 13.80 5.85
C TYR A 237 2.15 12.80 6.36
N LEU A 238 1.63 11.63 6.76
CA LEU A 238 2.40 10.42 7.00
C LEU A 238 1.71 9.27 6.28
N GLY A 239 2.48 8.47 5.55
CA GLY A 239 1.96 7.41 4.71
C GLY A 239 2.88 6.22 4.58
N THR A 240 2.30 5.17 4.03
CA THR A 240 3.00 3.95 3.66
C THR A 240 2.94 3.82 2.14
N SER A 241 4.03 3.40 1.55
CA SER A 241 4.19 3.24 0.12
C SER A 241 4.68 1.86 -0.25
N MET A 242 4.25 1.41 -1.42
CA MET A 242 4.73 0.18 -2.06
C MET A 242 4.96 0.46 -3.53
N GLY A 243 5.90 -0.26 -4.13
CA GLY A 243 6.19 -0.08 -5.53
C GLY A 243 7.18 -1.09 -6.09
N TYR A 244 7.51 -0.87 -7.36
CA TYR A 244 8.53 -1.61 -8.07
C TYR A 244 9.78 -0.77 -8.17
N ASN A 245 10.92 -1.40 -7.95
CA ASN A 245 12.20 -0.79 -8.28
C ASN A 245 12.86 -1.54 -9.44
N LYS A 246 13.69 -0.81 -10.17
CA LYS A 246 14.55 -1.39 -11.19
C LYS A 246 15.91 -0.74 -11.10
N ILE A 247 16.92 -1.53 -10.79
CA ILE A 247 18.31 -1.08 -10.91
C ILE A 247 18.64 -0.97 -12.40
N ILE A 248 19.10 0.22 -12.80
CA ILE A 248 19.34 0.59 -14.19
C ILE A 248 20.81 0.44 -14.59
N ASN A 249 21.74 0.59 -13.63
CA ASN A 249 23.15 0.37 -13.88
C ASN A 249 23.52 -1.12 -13.84
N ARG A 250 24.67 -1.47 -14.44
CA ARG A 250 25.24 -2.81 -14.30
C ARG A 250 25.91 -2.92 -12.94
N ILE A 251 25.69 -4.04 -12.29
CA ILE A 251 26.26 -4.37 -10.98
C ILE A 251 27.52 -5.19 -11.26
N ASN A 252 28.68 -4.80 -10.73
CA ASN A 252 29.90 -5.60 -10.86
C ASN A 252 30.29 -6.12 -9.48
N VAL A 253 30.36 -7.44 -9.33
CA VAL A 253 30.76 -8.11 -8.09
C VAL A 253 31.90 -9.05 -8.42
N SER A 254 33.07 -8.83 -7.83
CA SER A 254 34.26 -9.67 -8.02
C SER A 254 34.65 -9.88 -9.49
N GLY A 255 34.48 -8.86 -10.33
CA GLY A 255 34.79 -8.91 -11.77
C GLY A 255 33.68 -9.51 -12.65
N VAL A 256 32.60 -10.02 -12.05
CA VAL A 256 31.44 -10.56 -12.77
C VAL A 256 30.33 -9.52 -12.88
N GLY A 257 29.91 -9.26 -14.11
CA GLY A 257 28.78 -8.39 -14.40
C GLY A 257 27.45 -9.10 -14.10
N LEU A 258 26.66 -8.48 -13.23
CA LEU A 258 25.30 -8.88 -12.89
C LEU A 258 24.30 -7.86 -13.44
N LYS A 259 23.13 -8.37 -13.83
CA LYS A 259 21.97 -7.57 -14.22
C LYS A 259 20.87 -7.79 -13.19
N ALA A 260 20.39 -6.70 -12.61
CA ALA A 260 19.23 -6.77 -11.74
C ALA A 260 17.97 -7.14 -12.52
N GLY A 261 17.10 -7.91 -11.89
CA GLY A 261 15.70 -8.12 -12.27
C GLY A 261 14.83 -6.91 -11.94
N TRP A 262 13.52 -7.09 -11.99
CA TRP A 262 12.61 -6.15 -11.32
C TRP A 262 12.56 -6.51 -9.84
N GLY A 263 12.47 -5.49 -9.02
CA GLY A 263 12.44 -5.61 -7.58
C GLY A 263 11.21 -4.97 -6.97
N ALA A 264 11.11 -5.11 -5.66
CA ALA A 264 10.03 -4.58 -4.84
C ALA A 264 10.58 -3.55 -3.85
N THR A 265 9.79 -2.51 -3.58
CA THR A 265 10.06 -1.54 -2.53
C THR A 265 8.85 -1.40 -1.62
N ALA A 266 9.12 -1.25 -0.33
CA ALA A 266 8.15 -0.80 0.66
C ALA A 266 8.76 0.35 1.45
N SER A 267 8.00 1.42 1.69
CA SER A 267 8.50 2.58 2.41
C SER A 267 7.48 3.20 3.35
N LEU A 268 8.01 3.91 4.34
CA LEU A 268 7.30 4.90 5.14
C LEU A 268 7.71 6.27 4.63
N ASP A 269 6.74 7.10 4.26
CA ASP A 269 6.99 8.44 3.76
C ASP A 269 6.16 9.47 4.52
N GLY A 270 6.77 10.60 4.85
CA GLY A 270 6.10 11.72 5.46
C GLY A 270 6.58 13.02 4.86
N ALA A 271 5.78 14.06 4.95
CA ALA A 271 6.29 15.40 4.75
C ALA A 271 5.57 16.39 5.65
N TRP A 272 6.35 17.36 6.11
CA TRP A 272 5.86 18.53 6.80
C TRP A 272 5.96 19.72 5.86
N TYR A 273 4.83 20.33 5.52
CA TYR A 273 4.81 21.55 4.73
C TYR A 273 4.69 22.78 5.62
N LEU A 274 5.61 23.72 5.44
CA LEU A 274 5.63 25.02 6.12
C LEU A 274 4.55 25.95 5.56
N ASN A 275 4.25 25.79 4.27
CA ASN A 275 3.18 26.47 3.55
C ASN A 275 2.65 25.54 2.45
N ASN A 276 1.62 25.95 1.70
CA ASN A 276 1.04 25.07 0.67
C ASN A 276 1.94 24.73 -0.53
N LYS A 277 3.17 25.24 -0.57
CA LYS A 277 4.12 25.02 -1.66
C LYS A 277 5.40 24.33 -1.20
N LEU A 278 5.95 24.68 -0.04
CA LEU A 278 7.27 24.29 0.44
C LEU A 278 7.17 23.42 1.69
N GLY A 279 7.92 22.33 1.71
CA GLY A 279 8.00 21.43 2.83
C GLY A 279 9.31 20.65 2.88
N ILE A 280 9.42 19.82 3.90
CA ILE A 280 10.52 18.88 4.11
C ILE A 280 9.90 17.48 4.19
N GLY A 281 10.41 16.57 3.36
CA GLY A 281 9.99 15.18 3.30
C GLY A 281 10.97 14.28 4.02
N ILE A 282 10.47 13.16 4.54
CA ILE A 282 11.26 12.03 5.02
C ILE A 282 10.81 10.76 4.30
N ASN A 283 11.75 9.86 4.01
CA ASN A 283 11.45 8.55 3.47
C ASN A 283 12.39 7.50 4.07
N ALA A 284 11.81 6.44 4.61
CA ALA A 284 12.53 5.23 4.99
C ALA A 284 12.03 4.09 4.09
N SER A 285 12.92 3.42 3.36
CA SER A 285 12.55 2.36 2.43
C SER A 285 13.35 1.08 2.65
N ALA A 286 12.70 -0.04 2.36
CA ALA A 286 13.32 -1.34 2.22
C ALA A 286 13.09 -1.84 0.79
N ASN A 287 14.16 -2.29 0.15
CA ASN A 287 14.19 -2.61 -1.27
C ASN A 287 14.83 -3.96 -1.49
N ASN A 288 14.32 -4.70 -2.47
CA ASN A 288 14.86 -5.97 -2.90
C ASN A 288 14.89 -6.00 -4.42
N THR A 289 15.93 -6.62 -4.99
CA THR A 289 15.89 -7.14 -6.35
C THR A 289 16.64 -8.46 -6.44
N SER A 290 16.16 -9.34 -7.31
CA SER A 290 16.97 -10.48 -7.77
C SER A 290 18.01 -10.02 -8.77
N THR A 291 19.11 -10.77 -8.90
CA THR A 291 20.11 -10.55 -9.94
C THR A 291 20.29 -11.80 -10.79
N THR A 292 20.71 -11.61 -12.03
CA THR A 292 21.12 -12.68 -12.95
C THR A 292 22.46 -12.32 -13.57
N LEU A 293 23.20 -13.32 -14.05
CA LEU A 293 24.42 -13.06 -14.82
C LEU A 293 24.12 -12.16 -16.03
N ALA A 294 24.95 -11.14 -16.26
CA ALA A 294 24.83 -10.28 -17.42
C ALA A 294 25.38 -10.93 -18.70
N SER A 295 26.29 -11.90 -18.54
CA SER A 295 26.90 -12.72 -19.59
C SER A 295 27.08 -14.15 -19.09
N PRO A 296 26.95 -15.18 -19.95
CA PRO A 296 27.29 -16.56 -19.58
C PRO A 296 28.76 -16.65 -19.19
N ILE A 297 29.04 -17.42 -18.13
CA ILE A 297 30.41 -17.77 -17.75
C ILE A 297 30.76 -19.07 -18.46
N TRP A 298 31.70 -19.01 -19.40
CA TRP A 298 32.20 -20.21 -20.08
C TRP A 298 33.31 -20.82 -19.24
N SER A 299 33.05 -22.01 -18.68
CA SER A 299 34.04 -22.84 -18.00
C SER A 299 34.54 -23.91 -18.96
N SER A 300 35.86 -23.97 -19.18
CA SER A 300 36.51 -25.04 -19.93
C SER A 300 37.07 -26.08 -18.95
N SER A 301 36.19 -26.83 -18.28
CA SER A 301 36.60 -27.95 -17.44
C SER A 301 35.70 -29.15 -17.71
N TYR A 302 36.20 -30.09 -18.54
CA TYR A 302 35.61 -31.42 -18.68
C TYR A 302 36.09 -32.27 -17.49
N ILE A 303 35.24 -32.44 -16.47
CA ILE A 303 35.47 -33.36 -15.36
C ILE A 303 34.32 -34.38 -15.38
N PRO A 304 34.56 -35.65 -15.76
CA PRO A 304 33.56 -36.69 -15.65
C PRO A 304 33.38 -37.05 -14.17
N HIS A 305 32.13 -36.98 -13.69
CA HIS A 305 31.64 -37.41 -12.36
C HIS A 305 31.60 -36.42 -11.17
N GLU A 306 31.70 -35.11 -11.37
CA GLU A 306 31.33 -34.15 -10.32
C GLU A 306 30.07 -33.35 -10.66
N SER A 307 29.21 -33.18 -9.65
CA SER A 307 27.99 -32.36 -9.69
C SER A 307 28.29 -30.97 -10.28
N ILE A 308 27.55 -30.61 -11.33
CA ILE A 308 27.61 -29.28 -11.96
C ILE A 308 27.37 -28.23 -10.86
N MET A 309 28.36 -27.38 -10.57
CA MET A 309 28.21 -26.30 -9.59
C MET A 309 27.12 -25.35 -10.08
N GLU A 310 25.97 -25.33 -9.40
CA GLU A 310 24.87 -24.41 -9.72
C GLU A 310 25.31 -22.98 -9.40
N ILE A 311 25.45 -22.14 -10.43
CA ILE A 311 25.85 -20.75 -10.26
C ILE A 311 24.66 -19.98 -9.69
N THR A 312 24.77 -19.64 -8.40
CA THR A 312 23.73 -18.88 -7.71
C THR A 312 24.15 -17.41 -7.61
N THR A 313 23.31 -16.52 -8.13
CA THR A 313 23.51 -15.06 -8.05
C THR A 313 22.86 -14.47 -6.80
N PRO A 314 23.44 -13.42 -6.19
CA PRO A 314 22.90 -12.82 -4.97
C PRO A 314 21.58 -12.08 -5.22
N ASP A 315 20.63 -12.20 -4.30
CA ASP A 315 19.57 -11.19 -4.15
C ASP A 315 20.13 -9.96 -3.44
N LEU A 316 19.82 -8.78 -3.96
CA LEU A 316 20.20 -7.51 -3.36
C LEU A 316 19.07 -7.00 -2.48
N ASN A 317 19.37 -6.77 -1.21
CA ASN A 317 18.45 -6.16 -0.26
C ASN A 317 19.11 -4.90 0.30
N TRP A 318 18.51 -3.73 0.12
CA TRP A 318 19.07 -2.48 0.64
C TRP A 318 18.01 -1.60 1.27
N TYR A 319 18.44 -0.83 2.25
CA TYR A 319 17.63 0.09 3.01
C TYR A 319 18.06 1.50 2.68
N THR A 320 17.11 2.44 2.70
CA THR A 320 17.42 3.86 2.62
C THR A 320 16.67 4.60 3.71
N ILE A 321 17.32 5.61 4.29
CA ILE A 321 16.67 6.65 5.07
C ILE A 321 17.12 7.98 4.48
N SER A 322 16.16 8.84 4.17
CA SER A 322 16.43 10.07 3.45
C SER A 322 15.49 11.18 3.88
N THR A 323 15.97 12.40 3.69
CA THR A 323 15.24 13.62 3.96
C THR A 323 15.58 14.65 2.89
N GLY A 324 14.66 15.57 2.64
CA GLY A 324 14.99 16.69 1.77
C GLY A 324 13.80 17.56 1.40
N PRO A 325 14.05 18.64 0.65
CA PRO A 325 13.04 19.61 0.31
C PRO A 325 11.95 18.99 -0.56
N ARG A 326 10.74 19.51 -0.38
CA ARG A 326 9.54 19.17 -1.15
C ARG A 326 8.91 20.45 -1.67
N ILE A 327 8.52 20.40 -2.93
CA ILE A 327 7.67 21.40 -3.55
C ILE A 327 6.36 20.77 -3.96
N SER A 328 5.26 21.50 -3.80
CA SER A 328 3.95 21.05 -4.26
C SER A 328 3.10 22.18 -4.83
N ALA A 329 2.21 21.82 -5.74
CA ALA A 329 1.23 22.71 -6.34
C ALA A 329 -0.11 21.99 -6.44
N ARG A 330 -1.20 22.69 -6.11
CA ARG A 330 -2.55 22.13 -6.22
C ARG A 330 -3.11 22.34 -7.62
N ALA A 331 -3.94 21.40 -8.07
CA ALA A 331 -4.78 21.55 -9.25
C ALA A 331 -6.23 21.32 -8.84
N GLY A 332 -6.95 22.41 -8.57
CA GLY A 332 -8.28 22.35 -7.96
C GLY A 332 -8.25 21.89 -6.50
N ASN A 333 -9.36 21.33 -6.03
CA ASN A 333 -9.56 21.08 -4.60
C ASN A 333 -9.03 19.72 -4.14
N ILE A 334 -8.97 18.75 -5.05
CA ILE A 334 -8.70 17.34 -4.72
C ILE A 334 -7.36 16.83 -5.23
N PHE A 335 -6.73 17.49 -6.21
CA PHE A 335 -5.43 17.07 -6.74
C PHE A 335 -4.29 17.98 -6.28
N ARG A 336 -3.12 17.37 -6.08
CA ARG A 336 -1.86 18.06 -5.87
C ARG A 336 -0.76 17.30 -6.60
N TYR A 337 0.21 18.04 -7.12
CA TYR A 337 1.41 17.52 -7.72
C TYR A 337 2.60 18.06 -6.97
N GLY A 338 3.72 17.36 -7.03
CA GLY A 338 4.92 17.87 -6.42
C GLY A 338 6.17 17.15 -6.86
N ALA A 339 7.28 17.70 -6.41
CA ALA A 339 8.60 17.17 -6.64
C ALA A 339 9.42 17.29 -5.36
N GLY A 340 10.46 16.47 -5.26
CA GLY A 340 11.35 16.45 -4.12
C GLY A 340 12.75 16.05 -4.53
N VAL A 341 13.70 16.48 -3.72
CA VAL A 341 15.07 15.98 -3.75
C VAL A 341 15.34 15.40 -2.38
N ASP A 342 16.02 14.27 -2.33
CA ASP A 342 16.32 13.52 -1.13
C ASP A 342 17.81 13.26 -1.02
N LEU A 343 18.33 13.45 0.19
CA LEU A 343 19.68 13.06 0.56
C LEU A 343 19.60 12.21 1.83
N GLY A 344 20.50 11.26 1.97
CA GLY A 344 20.54 10.47 3.18
C GLY A 344 21.52 9.33 3.13
N TYR A 345 21.12 8.23 3.75
CA TYR A 345 21.96 7.07 3.98
C TYR A 345 21.33 5.83 3.36
N SER A 346 22.18 4.97 2.82
CA SER A 346 21.78 3.64 2.35
C SER A 346 22.63 2.56 2.99
N HIS A 347 22.00 1.43 3.29
CA HIS A 347 22.67 0.25 3.82
C HIS A 347 22.31 -0.98 2.99
N LEU A 348 23.31 -1.58 2.36
CA LEU A 348 23.19 -2.84 1.64
C LEU A 348 23.36 -4.00 2.63
N LYS A 349 22.38 -4.90 2.65
CA LYS A 349 22.43 -6.11 3.46
C LYS A 349 23.41 -7.11 2.84
N GLN A 350 24.14 -7.82 3.70
CA GLN A 350 25.01 -8.91 3.30
C GLN A 350 24.24 -10.03 2.57
N SER A 351 24.87 -10.60 1.54
CA SER A 351 24.40 -11.80 0.83
C SER A 351 25.47 -12.89 0.92
N GLN A 352 25.12 -14.01 1.58
CA GLN A 352 26.00 -15.15 1.90
C GLN A 352 25.40 -16.44 1.33
N GLY A 353 26.25 -17.47 1.13
CA GLY A 353 25.79 -18.78 0.63
C GLY A 353 25.44 -18.80 -0.87
N VAL A 354 26.00 -17.87 -1.64
CA VAL A 354 25.85 -17.75 -3.10
C VAL A 354 27.24 -17.69 -3.75
N THR A 355 27.34 -17.98 -5.05
CA THR A 355 28.62 -18.02 -5.78
C THR A 355 29.33 -16.67 -5.77
N PHE A 356 28.58 -15.56 -5.71
CA PHE A 356 29.10 -14.19 -5.66
C PHE A 356 28.59 -13.46 -4.41
N PRO A 357 29.25 -13.65 -3.24
CA PRO A 357 28.81 -13.01 -2.00
C PRO A 357 29.03 -11.50 -2.05
N ILE A 358 28.19 -10.77 -1.32
CA ILE A 358 28.30 -9.32 -1.17
C ILE A 358 28.34 -8.98 0.31
N ASN A 359 29.35 -8.23 0.72
CA ASN A 359 29.50 -7.77 2.10
C ASN A 359 28.47 -6.67 2.42
N ALA A 360 28.00 -6.64 3.66
CA ALA A 360 27.17 -5.53 4.11
C ALA A 360 28.00 -4.24 4.04
N GLN A 361 27.41 -3.20 3.45
CA GLN A 361 28.09 -1.94 3.24
C GLN A 361 27.11 -0.80 3.36
N SER A 362 27.59 0.28 3.92
CA SER A 362 26.84 1.51 4.07
C SER A 362 27.38 2.60 3.16
N GLY A 363 26.51 3.52 2.81
CA GLY A 363 26.77 4.50 1.78
C GLY A 363 25.85 5.71 1.84
N PHE A 364 26.06 6.62 0.91
CA PHE A 364 25.25 7.82 0.76
C PHE A 364 24.12 7.57 -0.23
N PHE A 365 22.99 8.24 -0.01
CA PHE A 365 21.83 8.18 -0.87
C PHE A 365 21.54 9.56 -1.44
N VAL A 366 21.28 9.62 -2.75
CA VAL A 366 20.77 10.80 -3.44
C VAL A 366 19.60 10.38 -4.32
N GLY A 367 18.48 11.09 -4.19
CA GLY A 367 17.30 10.80 -4.95
C GLY A 367 16.51 12.02 -5.37
N GLY A 368 15.67 11.82 -6.39
CA GLY A 368 14.70 12.80 -6.87
C GLY A 368 13.34 12.13 -7.00
N SER A 369 12.29 12.82 -6.59
CA SER A 369 10.92 12.30 -6.62
C SER A 369 9.99 13.26 -7.35
N ILE A 370 9.03 12.69 -8.07
CA ILE A 370 7.85 13.39 -8.57
C ILE A 370 6.61 12.63 -8.12
N PHE A 371 5.53 13.36 -7.83
CA PHE A 371 4.29 12.74 -7.42
C PHE A 371 3.05 13.48 -7.89
N ALA A 372 1.97 12.71 -8.01
CA ALA A 372 0.60 13.18 -8.15
C ALA A 372 -0.20 12.57 -7.01
N GLU A 373 -0.91 13.39 -6.25
CA GLU A 373 -1.78 12.94 -5.17
C GLU A 373 -3.21 13.41 -5.37
N ARG A 374 -4.14 12.59 -4.87
CA ARG A 374 -5.57 12.87 -4.84
C ARG A 374 -6.10 12.63 -3.43
N ALA A 375 -6.82 13.60 -2.89
CA ALA A 375 -7.61 13.40 -1.68
C ALA A 375 -8.78 12.47 -2.01
N LEU A 376 -8.86 11.33 -1.31
CA LEU A 376 -9.92 10.35 -1.49
C LEU A 376 -11.11 10.67 -0.58
N VAL A 377 -10.83 10.92 0.70
CA VAL A 377 -11.78 11.35 1.73
C VAL A 377 -11.07 12.33 2.69
N ASP A 378 -11.80 12.92 3.63
CA ASP A 378 -11.24 13.86 4.61
C ASP A 378 -10.06 13.24 5.35
N GLY A 379 -8.86 13.69 4.98
CA GLY A 379 -7.60 13.28 5.58
C GLY A 379 -6.98 11.99 5.05
N ILE A 380 -7.53 11.36 3.99
CA ILE A 380 -6.88 10.21 3.33
C ILE A 380 -6.50 10.58 1.90
N LEU A 381 -5.26 10.32 1.56
CA LEU A 381 -4.62 10.74 0.33
C LEU A 381 -4.09 9.51 -0.38
N LEU A 382 -4.36 9.42 -1.67
CA LEU A 382 -3.66 8.51 -2.56
C LEU A 382 -2.60 9.29 -3.29
N ARG A 383 -1.38 8.76 -3.31
CA ARG A 383 -0.29 9.30 -4.13
C ARG A 383 0.20 8.26 -5.11
N LEU A 384 0.44 8.68 -6.33
CA LEU A 384 1.29 7.98 -7.29
C LEU A 384 2.63 8.72 -7.35
N PHE A 385 3.73 7.99 -7.38
CA PHE A 385 5.06 8.59 -7.43
C PHE A 385 6.00 7.84 -8.37
N ALA A 386 6.98 8.59 -8.88
CA ALA A 386 8.18 8.07 -9.48
C ALA A 386 9.40 8.65 -8.74
N ARG A 387 10.39 7.82 -8.45
CA ARG A 387 11.63 8.23 -7.81
C ARG A 387 12.85 7.70 -8.54
N SER A 388 13.89 8.52 -8.64
CA SER A 388 15.24 8.05 -8.91
C SER A 388 15.95 7.93 -7.57
N ASP A 389 16.42 6.73 -7.26
CA ASP A 389 17.04 6.37 -6.00
C ASP A 389 18.46 5.89 -6.30
N ASN A 390 19.47 6.68 -5.93
CA ASN A 390 20.88 6.37 -6.18
C ASN A 390 21.61 6.18 -4.86
N SER A 391 22.05 4.95 -4.61
CA SER A 391 22.85 4.58 -3.45
C SER A 391 24.31 4.37 -3.88
N PHE A 392 25.21 5.10 -3.24
CA PHE A 392 26.64 5.06 -3.50
C PHE A 392 27.36 4.35 -2.36
N PHE A 393 28.01 3.23 -2.66
CA PHE A 393 28.68 2.39 -1.68
C PHE A 393 30.20 2.47 -1.86
N GLY A 394 30.93 2.46 -0.75
CA GLY A 394 32.40 2.53 -0.77
C GLY A 394 33.07 1.27 -1.35
N ASN A 395 34.41 1.33 -1.44
CA ASN A 395 35.31 0.34 -2.05
C ASN A 395 34.79 -1.12 -2.09
N GLY A 396 34.61 -1.63 -3.31
CA GLY A 396 34.35 -3.04 -3.59
C GLY A 396 32.88 -3.45 -3.62
N VAL A 397 31.95 -2.54 -3.31
CA VAL A 397 30.50 -2.79 -3.40
C VAL A 397 29.90 -1.94 -4.53
N PRO A 398 29.08 -2.52 -5.42
CA PRO A 398 28.51 -1.79 -6.55
C PRO A 398 27.48 -0.76 -6.10
N ASP A 399 27.57 0.45 -6.66
CA ASP A 399 26.53 1.47 -6.55
C ASP A 399 25.21 0.95 -7.14
N LEU A 400 24.09 1.41 -6.58
CA LEU A 400 22.75 1.03 -7.01
C LEU A 400 21.99 2.28 -7.46
N SER A 401 21.94 2.49 -8.78
CA SER A 401 21.05 3.48 -9.39
C SER A 401 19.75 2.80 -9.77
N SER A 402 18.65 3.21 -9.18
CA SER A 402 17.34 2.59 -9.38
C SER A 402 16.25 3.59 -9.73
N LEU A 403 15.32 3.13 -10.56
CA LEU A 403 14.05 3.81 -10.81
C LEU A 403 12.96 3.10 -10.02
N VAL A 404 12.22 3.86 -9.22
CA VAL A 404 11.13 3.37 -8.39
C VAL A 404 9.82 3.95 -8.91
N LEU A 405 8.84 3.08 -9.15
CA LEU A 405 7.47 3.46 -9.48
C LEU A 405 6.55 2.85 -8.44
N GLY A 406 5.71 3.66 -7.81
CA GLY A 406 4.86 3.18 -6.74
C GLY A 406 3.69 4.07 -6.43
N TRP A 407 2.99 3.67 -5.39
CA TRP A 407 1.87 4.39 -4.83
C TRP A 407 2.00 4.45 -3.31
N SER A 408 1.41 5.48 -2.71
CA SER A 408 1.31 5.62 -1.26
C SER A 408 -0.11 5.94 -0.85
N VAL A 409 -0.50 5.43 0.31
CA VAL A 409 -1.70 5.87 1.02
C VAL A 409 -1.20 6.64 2.23
N ALA A 410 -1.62 7.89 2.35
CA ALA A 410 -1.18 8.77 3.40
C ALA A 410 -2.36 9.36 4.16
N ILE A 411 -2.15 9.60 5.44
CA ILE A 411 -3.05 10.33 6.31
C ILE A 411 -2.55 11.77 6.36
N ASN A 412 -3.44 12.71 6.07
CA ASN A 412 -3.22 14.11 6.33
C ASN A 412 -3.21 14.29 7.85
N LEU A 413 -2.10 14.76 8.40
CA LEU A 413 -1.96 14.98 9.83
C LEU A 413 -2.69 16.22 10.32
N GLY A 414 -3.35 16.95 9.41
CA GLY A 414 -4.02 18.20 9.73
C GLY A 414 -3.02 19.33 9.92
N GLU A 415 -3.54 20.44 10.43
CA GLU A 415 -2.74 21.54 10.96
C GLU A 415 -2.20 21.22 12.35
#